data_AF-K3X4N8-F1
#
_entry.id   AF-K3X4N8-F1
#
_cell.length_a   1.000
_cell.length_b   1.000
_cell.length_c   1.000
_cell.angle_alpha   90.00
_cell.angle_beta   90.00
_cell.angle_gamma   90.00
#
_symmetry.space_group_name_H-M   'P 1'
#
loop_
_entity.id
_entity.type
_entity.pdbx_description
1 polymer ?
#
loop_
_entity_poly.entity_id
_entity_poly.type
_entity_poly.pdbx_seq_one_letter_code
_entity_poly.pdbx_strand_id
1 'polypeptide(L)'
;MAPLASALSAAFDARHKQQNGRNRGIVNTEEDAEDAAAQQWVSIIHAAFYMPTRRDAASSNKFLELEATLAQVFTALSQSEQQYDKMGDSFWAFAVRVVLLLCRESLAPSITSDGDEVNGIVANNATEAGMELQVETQEITGADTATPSPHSKSIARKSTKAIKNKKKKTNAQPNTPLAFIVVNALKKLAESCEGGDSAECASKKCCRLQGETNAALIARCAQGLEDPQAMDQKLLVEVLDLFGMTHFEASKVQRAASNLLATKNNSALIKLLTTFQHAVDWNFAAIVKSMAASKDWASAELLIRTFETDEGDKKLSKMLVEEAITMHEFKRQEFPDIDTMYNRYGLMKLIEKQRWQIAI
;
A
#
# COMPACT_ATOMS: atom_id res chain seq x y z
N MET A 1 11.88 -25.08 3.76
CA MET A 1 11.52 -24.07 4.79
C MET A 1 12.01 -24.37 6.19
N ALA A 2 12.22 -25.63 6.61
CA ALA A 2 12.81 -25.94 7.92
C ALA A 2 14.13 -25.19 8.26
N PRO A 3 15.06 -24.95 7.29
CA PRO A 3 16.26 -24.15 7.56
C PRO A 3 15.96 -22.69 7.91
N LEU A 4 14.88 -22.12 7.36
CA LEU A 4 14.46 -20.74 7.62
C LEU A 4 14.01 -20.56 9.07
N ALA A 5 13.15 -21.46 9.54
CA ALA A 5 12.63 -21.42 10.91
C ALA A 5 13.76 -21.47 11.94
N SER A 6 14.68 -22.44 11.78
CA SER A 6 15.86 -22.56 12.65
C SER A 6 16.75 -21.32 12.60
N ALA A 7 17.00 -20.74 11.42
CA ALA A 7 17.83 -19.55 11.27
C ALA A 7 17.21 -18.31 11.93
N LEU A 8 15.90 -18.09 11.78
CA LEU A 8 15.21 -16.95 12.41
C LEU A 8 15.16 -17.09 13.93
N SER A 9 14.85 -18.29 14.44
CA SER A 9 14.88 -18.56 15.88
C SER A 9 16.28 -18.39 16.46
N ALA A 10 17.32 -18.90 15.79
CA ALA A 10 18.70 -18.74 16.25
C ALA A 10 19.14 -17.27 16.29
N ALA A 11 18.76 -16.47 15.28
CA ALA A 11 19.04 -15.03 15.27
C ALA A 11 18.31 -14.29 16.40
N PHE A 12 17.07 -14.71 16.71
CA PHE A 12 16.29 -14.17 17.81
C PHE A 12 16.87 -14.53 19.18
N ASP A 13 17.27 -15.78 19.39
CA ASP A 13 17.90 -16.24 20.62
C ASP A 13 19.28 -15.60 20.84
N ALA A 14 20.01 -15.33 19.75
CA ALA A 14 21.29 -14.61 19.81
C ALA A 14 21.10 -13.19 20.37
N ARG A 15 20.00 -12.51 20.04
CA ARG A 15 19.62 -11.20 20.62
C ARG A 15 19.50 -11.30 22.14
N HIS A 16 18.73 -12.27 22.64
CA HIS A 16 18.52 -12.49 24.08
C HIS A 16 19.82 -12.76 24.83
N LYS A 17 20.73 -13.54 24.24
CA LYS A 17 22.05 -13.80 24.83
C LYS A 17 22.91 -12.53 24.91
N GLN A 18 22.85 -11.67 23.89
CA GLN A 18 23.58 -10.41 23.87
C GLN A 18 23.04 -9.41 24.90
N GLN A 19 21.72 -9.33 25.07
CA GLN A 19 21.09 -8.51 26.11
C GLN A 19 21.50 -8.97 27.52
N ASN A 20 21.39 -10.27 27.80
CA ASN A 20 21.74 -10.82 29.12
C ASN A 20 23.24 -10.69 29.48
N GLY A 21 24.13 -10.73 28.50
CA GLY A 21 25.57 -10.57 28.71
C GLY A 21 26.02 -9.13 28.99
N ARG A 22 25.22 -8.12 28.63
CA ARG A 22 25.61 -6.69 28.59
C ARG A 22 25.17 -5.84 29.76
N ASN A 23 24.57 -6.41 30.79
CA ASN A 23 24.26 -5.74 32.07
C ASN A 23 25.50 -5.26 32.87
N ARG A 24 26.64 -4.98 32.22
CA ARG A 24 27.90 -4.49 32.78
C ARG A 24 28.42 -3.14 32.21
N GLY A 25 27.60 -2.38 31.47
CA GLY A 25 27.73 -0.91 31.48
C GLY A 25 28.05 -0.12 30.20
N ILE A 26 27.52 -0.47 29.01
CA ILE A 26 27.61 0.41 27.81
C ILE A 26 26.27 0.44 27.03
N VAL A 27 25.49 1.51 27.23
CA VAL A 27 24.11 1.68 26.72
C VAL A 27 24.03 1.77 25.19
N ASN A 28 24.98 2.43 24.52
CA ASN A 28 24.91 2.60 23.06
C ASN A 28 25.06 1.30 22.26
N THR A 29 25.52 0.22 22.89
CA THR A 29 25.77 -1.05 22.18
C THR A 29 24.55 -1.95 22.04
N GLU A 30 23.45 -1.64 22.74
CA GLU A 30 22.25 -2.48 22.75
C GLU A 30 21.38 -2.23 21.52
N GLU A 31 21.12 -0.96 21.17
CA GLU A 31 20.36 -0.59 19.97
C GLU A 31 21.03 -1.12 18.69
N ASP A 32 22.35 -0.97 18.59
CA ASP A 32 23.16 -1.50 17.48
C ASP A 32 23.03 -3.02 17.34
N ALA A 33 22.91 -3.75 18.45
CA ALA A 33 22.76 -5.20 18.44
C ALA A 33 21.35 -5.63 18.03
N GLU A 34 20.31 -4.93 18.49
CA GLU A 34 18.94 -5.19 18.05
C GLU A 34 18.78 -4.91 16.55
N ASP A 35 19.37 -3.82 16.06
CA ASP A 35 19.35 -3.49 14.65
C ASP A 35 20.16 -4.49 13.81
N ALA A 36 21.30 -4.97 14.30
CA ALA A 36 22.05 -6.05 13.64
C ALA A 36 21.24 -7.36 13.57
N ALA A 37 20.55 -7.74 14.64
CA ALA A 37 19.70 -8.93 14.66
C ALA A 37 18.48 -8.78 13.72
N ALA A 38 17.85 -7.60 13.70
CA ALA A 38 16.74 -7.31 12.78
C ALA A 38 17.21 -7.31 11.32
N GLN A 39 18.39 -6.75 11.03
CA GLN A 39 19.02 -6.79 9.72
C GLN A 39 19.34 -8.24 9.29
N GLN A 40 19.77 -9.09 10.23
CA GLN A 40 19.98 -10.50 9.98
C GLN A 40 18.66 -11.20 9.61
N TRP A 41 17.55 -10.91 10.29
CA TRP A 41 16.21 -11.40 9.91
C TRP A 41 15.82 -10.98 8.49
N VAL A 42 16.00 -9.69 8.17
CA VAL A 42 15.75 -9.18 6.81
C VAL A 42 16.58 -9.93 5.77
N SER A 43 17.88 -10.13 6.03
CA SER A 43 18.76 -10.87 5.13
C SER A 43 18.33 -12.33 4.96
N ILE A 44 17.92 -13.00 6.04
CA ILE A 44 17.44 -14.39 6.01
C ILE A 44 16.15 -14.50 5.20
N ILE A 45 15.18 -13.61 5.42
CA ILE A 45 13.91 -13.55 4.70
C ILE A 45 14.15 -13.27 3.22
N HIS A 46 15.01 -12.29 2.92
CA HIS A 46 15.39 -11.95 1.56
C HIS A 46 16.06 -13.13 0.85
N ALA A 47 17.02 -13.80 1.50
CA ALA A 47 17.66 -14.99 0.94
C ALA A 47 16.64 -16.10 0.70
N ALA A 48 15.73 -16.37 1.65
CA ALA A 48 14.68 -17.38 1.46
C ALA A 48 13.77 -17.07 0.27
N PHE A 49 13.38 -15.80 0.09
CA PHE A 49 12.49 -15.38 -0.98
C PHE A 49 13.17 -15.30 -2.36
N TYR A 50 14.42 -14.87 -2.46
CA TYR A 50 15.12 -14.66 -3.74
C TYR A 50 16.10 -15.76 -4.14
N MET A 51 16.52 -16.65 -3.22
CA MET A 51 17.40 -17.74 -3.61
C MET A 51 16.72 -18.68 -4.62
N PRO A 52 17.46 -19.17 -5.63
CA PRO A 52 16.94 -20.14 -6.58
C PRO A 52 16.40 -21.38 -5.86
N THR A 53 15.09 -21.57 -5.89
CA THR A 53 14.49 -22.83 -5.51
C THR A 53 14.83 -23.87 -6.59
N ARG A 54 15.02 -25.12 -6.19
CA ARG A 54 15.24 -26.22 -7.16
C ARG A 54 14.13 -26.19 -8.21
N ARG A 55 14.48 -26.46 -9.47
CA ARG A 55 13.68 -26.19 -10.69
C ARG A 55 12.26 -26.75 -10.70
N ASP A 56 11.91 -27.63 -9.76
CA ASP A 56 10.64 -28.35 -9.73
C ASP A 56 9.55 -27.63 -8.90
N ALA A 57 9.89 -26.55 -8.18
CA ALA A 57 8.92 -25.78 -7.39
C ALA A 57 8.45 -24.54 -8.17
N ALA A 58 7.25 -24.63 -8.77
CA ALA A 58 6.60 -23.52 -9.45
C ALA A 58 6.49 -22.27 -8.55
N SER A 59 6.80 -21.10 -9.10
CA SER A 59 7.06 -19.84 -8.38
C SER A 59 5.88 -19.25 -7.59
N SER A 60 4.63 -19.60 -7.90
CA SER A 60 3.47 -18.97 -7.23
C SER A 60 3.27 -19.43 -5.78
N ASN A 61 3.79 -20.61 -5.41
CA ASN A 61 3.63 -21.12 -4.05
C ASN A 61 4.64 -20.51 -3.06
N LYS A 62 5.71 -19.86 -3.55
CA LYS A 62 6.79 -19.38 -2.69
C LYS A 62 6.35 -18.27 -1.73
N PHE A 63 5.47 -17.38 -2.19
CA PHE A 63 4.92 -16.31 -1.35
C PHE A 63 4.11 -16.90 -0.19
N LEU A 64 3.14 -17.76 -0.51
CA LEU A 64 2.26 -18.38 0.50
C LEU A 64 3.03 -19.31 1.44
N GLU A 65 4.00 -20.06 0.91
CA GLU A 65 4.86 -20.95 1.71
C GLU A 65 5.74 -20.15 2.69
N LEU A 66 6.31 -19.02 2.24
CA LEU A 66 7.07 -18.12 3.09
C LEU A 66 6.19 -17.46 4.15
N GLU A 67 5.03 -16.94 3.77
CA GLU A 67 4.06 -16.35 4.69
C GLU A 67 3.62 -17.36 5.77
N ALA A 68 3.25 -18.58 5.38
CA ALA A 68 2.85 -19.63 6.30
C ALA A 68 3.99 -20.03 7.24
N THR A 69 5.21 -20.15 6.72
CA THR A 69 6.39 -20.46 7.54
C THR A 69 6.67 -19.34 8.55
N LEU A 70 6.62 -18.08 8.12
CA LEU A 70 6.83 -16.93 9.00
C LEU A 70 5.75 -16.86 10.07
N ALA A 71 4.48 -17.08 9.72
CA ALA A 71 3.39 -17.10 10.71
C ALA A 71 3.61 -18.18 11.78
N GLN A 72 4.06 -19.38 11.39
CA GLN A 72 4.42 -20.45 12.32
C GLN A 72 5.59 -20.08 13.23
N VAL A 73 6.66 -19.52 12.65
CA VAL A 73 7.85 -19.08 13.40
C VAL A 73 7.51 -17.96 14.38
N PHE A 74 6.75 -16.95 13.93
CA PHE A 74 6.32 -15.83 14.77
C PHE A 74 5.42 -16.31 15.92
N THR A 75 4.54 -17.27 15.66
CA THR A 75 3.73 -17.92 16.71
C THR A 75 4.60 -18.62 17.74
N ALA A 76 5.57 -19.44 17.30
CA ALA A 76 6.47 -20.15 18.22
C ALA A 76 7.35 -19.19 19.04
N LEU A 77 7.88 -18.14 18.42
CA LEU A 77 8.71 -17.14 19.09
C LEU A 77 7.91 -16.30 20.09
N SER A 78 6.69 -15.87 19.71
CA SER A 78 5.80 -15.13 20.60
C SER A 78 5.41 -15.96 21.82
N GLN A 79 5.08 -17.25 21.65
CA GLN A 79 4.78 -18.16 22.75
C GLN A 79 5.99 -18.41 23.67
N SER A 80 7.18 -18.57 23.08
CA SER A 80 8.42 -18.74 23.84
C SER A 80 8.70 -17.51 24.71
N GLU A 81 8.50 -16.30 24.19
CA GLU A 81 8.71 -15.09 24.98
C GLU A 81 7.67 -14.86 26.07
N GLN A 82 6.40 -15.20 25.85
CA GLN A 82 5.36 -15.11 26.88
C GLN A 82 5.72 -15.91 28.15
N GLN A 83 6.62 -16.90 28.03
CA GLN A 83 7.13 -17.65 29.16
C GLN A 83 8.09 -16.82 30.05
N TYR A 84 8.81 -15.84 29.49
CA TYR A 84 9.83 -15.06 30.19
C TYR A 84 9.42 -13.62 30.46
N ASP A 85 8.68 -13.01 29.53
CA ASP A 85 8.15 -11.67 29.62
C ASP A 85 6.61 -11.72 29.67
N LYS A 86 6.02 -11.18 30.74
CA LYS A 86 4.59 -11.32 31.03
C LYS A 86 3.68 -10.71 29.97
N MET A 87 4.21 -9.84 29.11
CA MET A 87 3.45 -9.25 28.01
C MET A 87 3.88 -9.76 26.63
N GLY A 88 5.08 -10.33 26.45
CA GLY A 88 5.59 -10.65 25.11
C GLY A 88 5.79 -9.41 24.24
N ASP A 89 6.09 -8.27 24.89
CA ASP A 89 6.25 -6.98 24.23
C ASP A 89 7.56 -6.93 23.43
N SER A 90 8.59 -7.64 23.92
CA SER A 90 9.90 -7.73 23.26
C SER A 90 9.85 -8.34 21.85
N PHE A 91 8.94 -9.27 21.58
CA PHE A 91 8.77 -9.87 20.26
C PHE A 91 8.17 -8.85 19.31
N TRP A 92 7.10 -8.18 19.73
CA TRP A 92 6.41 -7.19 18.91
C TRP A 92 7.28 -5.97 18.64
N ALA A 93 7.99 -5.46 19.65
CA ALA A 93 8.99 -4.39 19.48
C ALA A 93 10.04 -4.76 18.43
N PHE A 94 10.55 -5.99 18.48
CA PHE A 94 11.52 -6.48 17.50
C PHE A 94 10.94 -6.71 16.11
N ALA A 95 9.72 -7.26 16.02
CA ALA A 95 9.00 -7.42 14.76
C ALA A 95 8.78 -6.05 14.08
N VAL A 96 8.47 -5.00 14.84
CA VAL A 96 8.38 -3.62 14.34
C VAL A 96 9.71 -3.15 13.77
N ARG A 97 10.85 -3.41 14.44
CA ARG A 97 12.18 -3.08 13.87
C ARG A 97 12.40 -3.76 12.51
N VAL A 98 12.04 -5.04 12.39
CA VAL A 98 12.14 -5.77 11.11
C VAL A 98 11.24 -5.15 10.04
N VAL A 99 9.99 -4.82 10.37
CA VAL A 99 9.07 -4.14 9.45
C VAL A 99 9.64 -2.78 9.02
N LEU A 100 10.16 -1.99 9.96
CA LEU A 100 10.78 -0.69 9.67
C LEU A 100 11.96 -0.82 8.71
N LEU A 101 12.83 -1.81 8.90
CA LEU A 101 13.95 -2.08 7.99
C LEU A 101 13.47 -2.50 6.59
N LEU A 102 12.43 -3.33 6.49
CA LEU A 102 11.85 -3.73 5.21
C LEU A 102 11.14 -2.58 4.50
N CYS A 103 10.56 -1.66 5.26
CA CYS A 103 9.90 -0.46 4.73
C CYS A 103 10.89 0.64 4.31
N ARG A 104 12.18 0.55 4.68
CA ARG A 104 13.18 1.51 4.23
C ARG A 104 13.51 1.26 2.76
N GLU A 105 13.58 2.33 1.98
CA GLU A 105 14.29 2.27 0.71
C GLU A 105 15.72 1.88 1.01
N SER A 106 16.18 0.78 0.42
CA SER A 106 17.61 0.57 0.31
C SER A 106 18.13 1.78 -0.43
N LEU A 107 18.82 2.69 0.28
CA LEU A 107 19.84 3.51 -0.34
C LEU A 107 20.87 2.51 -0.84
N ALA A 108 20.58 1.84 -1.96
CA ALA A 108 21.62 1.20 -2.72
C ALA A 108 22.66 2.30 -2.90
N PRO A 109 23.91 2.11 -2.44
CA PRO A 109 24.95 3.09 -2.68
C PRO A 109 24.90 3.32 -4.18
N SER A 110 24.59 4.56 -4.59
CA SER A 110 24.68 4.92 -5.99
C SER A 110 26.11 4.60 -6.35
N ILE A 111 26.32 3.50 -7.06
CA ILE A 111 27.60 3.20 -7.66
C ILE A 111 27.74 4.32 -8.68
N THR A 112 28.34 5.44 -8.25
CA THR A 112 28.91 6.40 -9.16
C THR A 112 29.92 5.57 -9.92
N SER A 113 29.55 5.25 -11.14
CA SER A 113 30.47 4.76 -12.16
C SER A 113 31.46 5.90 -12.42
N ASP A 114 32.38 6.14 -11.48
CA ASP A 114 33.54 6.98 -11.67
C ASP A 114 34.50 6.20 -12.56
N GLY A 115 34.34 6.46 -13.84
CA GLY A 115 35.24 6.08 -14.91
C GLY A 115 35.01 7.08 -16.03
N ASP A 116 35.52 8.29 -15.85
CA ASP A 116 36.25 9.04 -16.88
C ASP A 116 36.84 10.33 -16.29
N GLU A 117 38.13 10.26 -15.97
CA GLU A 117 39.01 11.44 -15.91
C GLU A 117 39.09 12.08 -17.30
N VAL A 118 38.61 13.31 -17.46
CA VAL A 118 39.21 14.28 -18.40
C VAL A 118 39.22 15.67 -17.78
N ASN A 119 40.44 16.18 -17.60
CA ASN A 119 40.79 17.55 -17.22
C ASN A 119 40.09 18.64 -18.05
N GLY A 120 39.66 19.72 -17.38
CA GLY A 120 39.17 20.91 -18.09
C GLY A 120 38.65 22.06 -17.21
N ILE A 121 39.56 22.71 -16.47
CA ILE A 121 39.71 24.18 -16.32
C ILE A 121 38.44 25.08 -16.15
N VAL A 122 38.28 25.59 -14.92
CA VAL A 122 38.09 27.00 -14.47
C VAL A 122 36.89 27.86 -14.95
N ALA A 123 36.23 28.43 -13.91
CA ALA A 123 35.63 29.78 -13.75
C ALA A 123 34.10 30.00 -13.80
N ASN A 124 33.60 30.34 -12.60
CA ASN A 124 32.86 31.56 -12.21
C ASN A 124 31.34 31.69 -12.41
N ASN A 125 30.69 31.97 -11.25
CA ASN A 125 29.68 33.01 -10.94
C ASN A 125 28.34 33.00 -11.72
N ALA A 126 27.19 33.45 -11.22
CA ALA A 126 26.63 33.88 -9.94
C ALA A 126 25.12 34.16 -10.19
N THR A 127 24.32 34.35 -9.12
CA THR A 127 23.08 35.21 -9.04
C THR A 127 21.86 34.81 -9.90
N GLU A 128 20.71 34.45 -9.32
CA GLU A 128 19.63 35.24 -8.67
C GLU A 128 18.41 35.48 -9.59
N ALA A 129 17.23 35.43 -8.96
CA ALA A 129 15.91 35.91 -9.41
C ALA A 129 15.29 35.21 -10.64
N GLY A 130 14.01 34.82 -10.67
CA GLY A 130 12.84 35.42 -10.04
C GLY A 130 11.98 36.08 -11.13
N MET A 131 10.90 35.43 -11.55
CA MET A 131 9.71 35.99 -12.24
C MET A 131 8.82 34.79 -12.65
N GLU A 132 7.65 34.56 -12.05
CA GLU A 132 6.39 35.31 -12.05
C GLU A 132 5.54 35.11 -13.33
N LEU A 133 4.26 34.85 -13.05
CA LEU A 133 3.13 34.41 -13.87
C LEU A 133 2.84 35.14 -15.19
N GLN A 134 2.19 34.41 -16.12
CA GLN A 134 0.98 34.77 -16.90
C GLN A 134 0.56 33.49 -17.67
N VAL A 135 -0.50 32.75 -17.32
CA VAL A 135 -1.95 32.96 -17.60
C VAL A 135 -2.22 33.65 -18.93
N GLU A 136 -2.54 32.87 -19.96
CA GLU A 136 -3.40 33.32 -21.05
C GLU A 136 -4.34 32.19 -21.49
N THR A 137 -5.63 32.47 -21.33
CA THR A 137 -6.78 31.67 -21.75
C THR A 137 -7.21 32.17 -23.13
N GLN A 138 -7.37 31.29 -24.11
CA GLN A 138 -8.17 31.59 -25.31
C GLN A 138 -9.12 30.43 -25.62
N GLU A 139 -10.40 30.66 -25.34
CA GLU A 139 -11.53 30.05 -26.03
C GLU A 139 -11.78 30.80 -27.34
N ILE A 140 -11.90 30.10 -28.47
CA ILE A 140 -12.78 30.53 -29.57
C ILE A 140 -13.50 29.30 -30.15
N THR A 141 -14.82 29.41 -30.12
CA THR A 141 -15.88 28.59 -30.72
C THR A 141 -15.89 28.61 -32.24
N GLY A 142 -16.42 27.55 -32.88
CA GLY A 142 -16.99 27.66 -34.23
C GLY A 142 -17.10 26.34 -34.99
N ALA A 143 -18.32 25.82 -35.10
CA ALA A 143 -18.72 24.72 -35.99
C ALA A 143 -18.98 25.25 -37.42
N ASP A 144 -18.69 24.48 -38.47
CA ASP A 144 -19.71 23.78 -39.26
C ASP A 144 -19.18 23.03 -40.51
N THR A 145 -19.96 22.00 -40.82
CA THR A 145 -20.07 21.00 -41.90
C THR A 145 -19.50 21.25 -43.31
N ALA A 146 -18.92 20.18 -43.91
CA ALA A 146 -19.37 19.47 -45.13
C ALA A 146 -18.24 19.01 -46.10
N THR A 147 -18.22 17.70 -46.38
CA THR A 147 -17.52 16.98 -47.48
C THR A 147 -18.42 16.92 -48.75
N PRO A 148 -17.98 16.54 -49.99
CA PRO A 148 -16.99 15.49 -50.30
C PRO A 148 -16.04 15.64 -51.54
N SER A 149 -14.81 15.06 -51.41
CA SER A 149 -14.04 14.21 -52.39
C SER A 149 -13.69 14.69 -53.83
N PRO A 150 -12.82 13.99 -54.59
CA PRO A 150 -11.43 13.58 -54.33
C PRO A 150 -10.46 14.06 -55.44
N HIS A 151 -9.17 14.29 -55.14
CA HIS A 151 -8.09 14.00 -56.10
C HIS A 151 -6.74 13.78 -55.41
N SER A 152 -6.12 12.68 -55.81
CA SER A 152 -4.81 12.16 -55.44
C SER A 152 -3.68 13.18 -55.61
N LYS A 153 -2.77 13.25 -54.63
CA LYS A 153 -1.34 13.48 -54.86
C LYS A 153 -0.51 12.97 -53.68
N SER A 154 0.33 12.00 -54.02
CA SER A 154 1.40 11.39 -53.24
C SER A 154 2.42 12.44 -52.78
N ILE A 155 2.66 12.52 -51.47
CA ILE A 155 3.85 13.15 -50.89
C ILE A 155 4.42 12.23 -49.80
N ALA A 156 5.67 11.84 -49.99
CA ALA A 156 6.45 10.97 -49.13
C ALA A 156 6.63 11.56 -47.72
N ARG A 157 6.05 10.89 -46.71
CA ARG A 157 6.34 11.16 -45.30
C ARG A 157 7.61 10.44 -44.88
N LYS A 158 8.68 11.20 -44.64
CA LYS A 158 9.85 10.76 -43.88
C LYS A 158 9.40 10.43 -42.46
N SER A 159 9.57 9.15 -42.10
CA SER A 159 9.38 8.61 -40.75
C SER A 159 10.46 9.17 -39.81
N THR A 160 10.13 10.21 -39.06
CA THR A 160 10.89 10.60 -37.87
C THR A 160 10.44 9.69 -36.73
N LYS A 161 11.30 8.71 -36.38
CA LYS A 161 11.13 7.87 -35.19
C LYS A 161 11.17 8.78 -33.97
N ALA A 162 10.00 9.07 -33.41
CA ALA A 162 9.87 9.71 -32.11
C ALA A 162 10.55 8.82 -31.06
N ILE A 163 11.66 9.31 -30.52
CA ILE A 163 12.33 8.73 -29.37
C ILE A 163 11.35 8.83 -28.21
N LYS A 164 10.67 7.72 -27.91
CA LYS A 164 9.84 7.60 -26.71
C LYS A 164 10.79 7.69 -25.52
N ASN A 165 10.81 8.84 -24.85
CA ASN A 165 11.41 8.99 -23.52
C ASN A 165 10.78 7.93 -22.61
N LYS A 166 11.51 6.84 -22.37
CA LYS A 166 11.13 5.83 -21.39
C LYS A 166 11.10 6.55 -20.05
N LYS A 167 9.92 6.81 -19.51
CA LYS A 167 9.75 7.24 -18.12
C LYS A 167 10.62 6.33 -17.26
N LYS A 168 11.61 6.91 -16.56
CA LYS A 168 12.42 6.18 -15.58
C LYS A 168 11.43 5.40 -14.72
N LYS A 169 11.56 4.07 -14.71
CA LYS A 169 10.78 3.22 -13.79
C LYS A 169 11.01 3.83 -12.41
N THR A 170 9.93 4.25 -11.77
CA THR A 170 9.93 4.60 -10.36
C THR A 170 10.66 3.47 -9.63
N ASN A 171 11.64 3.83 -8.79
CA ASN A 171 12.39 2.90 -7.96
C ASN A 171 11.37 2.13 -7.12
N ALA A 172 10.94 0.96 -7.59
CA ALA A 172 10.12 0.07 -6.79
C ALA A 172 10.98 -0.30 -5.59
N GLN A 173 10.52 0.03 -4.38
CA GLN A 173 11.28 -0.25 -3.17
C GLN A 173 11.54 -1.77 -3.14
N PRO A 174 12.81 -2.21 -3.12
CA PRO A 174 13.16 -3.60 -3.43
C PRO A 174 12.57 -4.61 -2.43
N ASN A 175 12.26 -4.15 -1.22
CA ASN A 175 11.79 -4.95 -0.11
C ASN A 175 10.26 -4.94 0.10
N THR A 176 9.49 -4.16 -0.69
CA THR A 176 8.02 -4.06 -0.50
C THR A 176 7.33 -5.43 -0.47
N PRO A 177 7.60 -6.38 -1.40
CA PRO A 177 6.97 -7.70 -1.34
C PRO A 177 7.29 -8.45 -0.05
N LEU A 178 8.52 -8.34 0.47
CA LEU A 178 8.92 -8.99 1.71
C LEU A 178 8.22 -8.36 2.92
N ALA A 179 8.11 -7.04 2.94
CA ALA A 179 7.39 -6.31 3.99
C ALA A 179 5.93 -6.77 4.08
N PHE A 180 5.24 -6.92 2.93
CA PHE A 180 3.89 -7.48 2.90
C PHE A 180 3.79 -8.88 3.47
N ILE A 181 4.71 -9.78 3.12
CA ILE A 181 4.72 -11.15 3.65
C ILE A 181 4.87 -11.13 5.17
N VAL A 182 5.78 -10.32 5.69
CA VAL A 182 6.00 -10.18 7.13
C VAL A 182 4.78 -9.60 7.83
N VAL A 183 4.19 -8.53 7.29
CA VAL A 183 2.97 -7.91 7.85
C VAL A 183 1.80 -8.89 7.84
N ASN A 184 1.59 -9.65 6.77
CA ASN A 184 0.55 -10.68 6.70
C ASN A 184 0.77 -11.81 7.72
N ALA A 185 2.01 -12.27 7.88
CA ALA A 185 2.36 -13.27 8.88
C ALA A 185 2.11 -12.75 10.31
N LEU A 186 2.39 -11.47 10.58
CA LEU A 186 2.08 -10.82 11.86
C LEU A 186 0.56 -10.64 12.08
N LYS A 187 -0.22 -10.34 11.03
CA LYS A 187 -1.69 -10.30 11.11
C LYS A 187 -2.26 -11.64 11.53
N LYS A 188 -1.80 -12.72 10.89
CA LYS A 188 -2.18 -14.09 11.27
C LYS A 188 -1.84 -14.40 12.73
N LEU A 189 -0.71 -13.91 13.24
CA LEU A 189 -0.35 -14.05 14.65
C LEU A 189 -1.25 -13.22 15.59
N ALA A 190 -1.65 -12.02 15.18
CA ALA A 190 -2.54 -11.17 15.96
C ALA A 190 -3.98 -11.75 16.01
N GLU A 191 -4.41 -12.42 14.94
CA GLU A 191 -5.75 -13.03 14.78
C GLU A 191 -5.84 -14.46 15.34
N SER A 192 -4.75 -15.22 15.40
CA SER A 192 -4.77 -16.66 15.76
C SER A 192 -5.17 -16.97 17.20
N CYS A 193 -5.43 -15.97 18.02
CA CYS A 193 -5.82 -16.13 19.42
C CYS A 193 -7.33 -16.18 19.68
N GLU A 194 -8.19 -16.17 18.66
CA GLU A 194 -9.65 -16.04 18.82
C GLU A 194 -10.38 -17.28 19.39
N GLY A 195 -9.66 -18.17 20.10
CA GLY A 195 -10.18 -19.44 20.63
C GLY A 195 -10.77 -19.42 22.05
N GLY A 196 -10.97 -18.26 22.68
CA GLY A 196 -11.52 -18.18 24.04
C GLY A 196 -12.34 -16.93 24.26
N ASP A 197 -13.62 -17.12 24.61
CA ASP A 197 -14.59 -16.04 24.81
C ASP A 197 -14.07 -14.96 25.77
N SER A 198 -14.08 -13.71 25.28
CA SER A 198 -14.16 -12.47 26.05
C SER A 198 -12.87 -11.75 26.52
N ALA A 199 -11.66 -12.15 26.13
CA ALA A 199 -10.47 -11.31 26.36
C ALA A 199 -9.72 -11.06 25.04
N GLU A 200 -9.55 -9.79 24.67
CA GLU A 200 -8.64 -9.40 23.60
C GLU A 200 -7.29 -10.10 23.81
N CYS A 201 -6.85 -10.88 22.83
CA CYS A 201 -5.63 -11.67 23.00
C CYS A 201 -4.45 -10.78 23.36
N ALA A 202 -3.63 -11.22 24.32
CA ALA A 202 -2.38 -10.57 24.69
C ALA A 202 -1.54 -10.18 23.46
N SER A 203 -1.47 -11.06 22.46
CA SER A 203 -0.81 -10.81 21.16
C SER A 203 -1.34 -9.56 20.44
N LYS A 204 -2.67 -9.46 20.28
CA LYS A 204 -3.33 -8.31 19.63
C LYS A 204 -3.13 -7.02 20.44
N LYS A 205 -3.18 -7.11 21.77
CA LYS A 205 -2.94 -5.98 22.67
C LYS A 205 -1.50 -5.47 22.55
N CYS A 206 -0.50 -6.35 22.56
CA CYS A 206 0.91 -5.96 22.41
C CYS A 206 1.21 -5.40 21.01
N CYS A 207 0.59 -5.97 19.98
CA CYS A 207 0.62 -5.39 18.63
C CYS A 207 0.11 -3.94 18.64
N ARG A 208 -1.08 -3.69 19.21
CA ARG A 208 -1.63 -2.32 19.32
C ARG A 208 -0.76 -1.38 20.15
N LEU A 209 -0.21 -1.87 21.26
CA LEU A 209 0.67 -1.08 22.13
C LEU A 209 1.88 -0.55 21.34
N GLN A 210 2.45 -1.34 20.43
CA GLN A 210 3.51 -0.87 19.56
C GLN A 210 3.05 0.24 18.62
N GLY A 211 1.82 0.17 18.09
CA GLY A 211 1.23 1.26 17.30
C GLY A 211 1.08 2.57 18.07
N GLU A 212 0.85 2.50 19.37
CA GLU A 212 0.65 3.66 20.25
C GLU A 212 1.95 4.26 20.79
N THR A 213 2.96 3.42 21.04
CA THR A 213 4.17 3.82 21.80
C THR A 213 5.45 3.85 20.97
N ASN A 214 5.49 3.14 19.84
CA ASN A 214 6.71 3.04 19.05
C ASN A 214 6.90 4.29 18.17
N ALA A 215 7.68 5.25 18.67
CA ALA A 215 7.91 6.53 18.00
C ALA A 215 8.48 6.39 16.57
N ALA A 216 9.33 5.40 16.32
CA ALA A 216 9.91 5.17 14.99
C ALA A 216 8.85 4.67 13.99
N LEU A 217 7.95 3.78 14.41
CA LEU A 217 6.80 3.33 13.63
C LEU A 217 5.84 4.49 13.32
N ILE A 218 5.48 5.26 14.35
CA ILE A 218 4.60 6.44 14.23
C ILE A 218 5.19 7.44 13.24
N ALA A 219 6.46 7.82 13.40
CA ALA A 219 7.14 8.75 12.52
C ALA A 219 7.18 8.24 11.08
N ARG A 220 7.43 6.93 10.88
CA ARG A 220 7.50 6.33 9.55
C ARG A 220 6.13 6.29 8.86
N CYS A 221 5.06 5.96 9.58
CA CYS A 221 3.70 6.01 9.06
C CYS A 221 3.23 7.43 8.78
N ALA A 222 3.56 8.40 9.65
CA ALA A 222 3.29 9.82 9.39
C ALA A 222 3.94 10.29 8.09
N GLN A 223 5.21 9.95 7.87
CA GLN A 223 5.92 10.25 6.64
C GLN A 223 5.25 9.61 5.42
N GLY A 224 4.80 8.35 5.52
CA GLY A 224 4.09 7.66 4.44
C GLY A 224 2.73 8.27 4.10
N LEU A 225 2.02 8.83 5.08
CA LEU A 225 0.76 9.55 4.87
C LEU A 225 0.98 10.91 4.19
N GLU A 226 2.11 11.57 4.46
CA GLU A 226 2.46 12.86 3.87
C GLU A 226 3.02 12.76 2.46
N ASP A 227 3.91 11.79 2.24
CA ASP A 227 4.64 11.57 0.99
C ASP A 227 4.37 10.15 0.44
N PRO A 228 3.60 10.03 -0.65
CA PRO A 228 3.33 8.75 -1.31
C PRO A 228 4.55 8.02 -1.86
N GLN A 229 5.71 8.67 -1.99
CA GLN A 229 6.96 8.03 -2.39
C GLN A 229 7.74 7.46 -1.20
N ALA A 230 7.51 7.97 0.02
CA ALA A 230 8.25 7.52 1.18
C ALA A 230 7.96 6.05 1.53
N MET A 231 6.75 5.58 1.27
CA MET A 231 6.33 4.20 1.51
C MET A 231 5.26 3.79 0.49
N ASP A 232 5.32 2.54 0.02
CA ASP A 232 4.21 1.96 -0.75
C ASP A 232 2.88 2.13 -0.01
N GLN A 233 1.90 2.75 -0.67
CA GLN A 233 0.66 3.16 -0.01
C GLN A 233 -0.21 1.97 0.39
N LYS A 234 -0.12 0.83 -0.31
CA LYS A 234 -0.85 -0.38 0.10
C LYS A 234 -0.21 -0.94 1.37
N LEU A 235 1.12 -0.97 1.43
CA LEU A 235 1.85 -1.44 2.61
C LEU A 235 1.59 -0.56 3.82
N LEU A 236 1.59 0.76 3.63
CA LEU A 236 1.25 1.73 4.66
C LEU A 236 -0.12 1.42 5.30
N VAL A 237 -1.15 1.21 4.48
CA VAL A 237 -2.49 0.87 4.97
C VAL A 237 -2.49 -0.46 5.73
N GLU A 238 -1.75 -1.46 5.25
CA GLU A 238 -1.64 -2.74 5.97
C GLU A 238 -0.95 -2.60 7.33
N VAL A 239 0.07 -1.74 7.44
CA VAL A 239 0.78 -1.43 8.69
C VAL A 239 -0.13 -0.65 9.65
N LEU A 240 -0.81 0.40 9.18
CA LEU A 240 -1.75 1.19 9.99
C LEU A 240 -2.84 0.29 10.60
N ASP A 241 -3.39 -0.61 9.79
CA ASP A 241 -4.39 -1.58 10.19
C ASP A 241 -3.85 -2.62 11.20
N LEU A 242 -2.69 -3.22 10.94
CA LEU A 242 -2.06 -4.21 11.85
C LEU A 242 -1.87 -3.63 13.25
N PHE A 243 -1.31 -2.42 13.32
CA PHE A 243 -0.93 -1.79 14.59
C PHE A 243 -2.05 -0.91 15.17
N GLY A 244 -3.23 -0.85 14.54
CA GLY A 244 -4.38 -0.08 15.03
C GLY A 244 -4.12 1.43 15.13
N MET A 245 -3.32 1.99 14.25
CA MET A 245 -2.82 3.36 14.37
C MET A 245 -3.83 4.36 13.76
N THR A 246 -4.65 4.97 14.61
CA THR A 246 -5.72 5.90 14.20
C THR A 246 -5.51 7.35 14.62
N HIS A 247 -4.43 7.64 15.35
CA HIS A 247 -4.16 8.94 15.99
C HIS A 247 -3.47 9.97 15.06
N PHE A 248 -3.51 9.78 13.75
CA PHE A 248 -2.92 10.72 12.79
C PHE A 248 -3.85 11.89 12.48
N GLU A 249 -3.26 13.03 12.11
CA GLU A 249 -4.00 14.21 11.69
C GLU A 249 -4.86 13.92 10.45
N ALA A 250 -6.16 14.29 10.50
CA ALA A 250 -7.11 14.02 9.44
C ALA A 250 -6.66 14.52 8.05
N SER A 251 -5.97 15.66 7.99
CA SER A 251 -5.47 16.24 6.73
C SER A 251 -4.46 15.33 6.01
N LYS A 252 -3.59 14.63 6.77
CA LYS A 252 -2.61 13.68 6.23
C LYS A 252 -3.30 12.42 5.71
N VAL A 253 -4.26 11.91 6.47
CA VAL A 253 -5.05 10.72 6.07
C VAL A 253 -5.89 11.01 4.82
N GLN A 254 -6.52 12.19 4.74
CA GLN A 254 -7.27 12.62 3.55
C GLN A 254 -6.38 12.78 2.31
N ARG A 255 -5.14 13.24 2.48
CA ARG A 255 -4.15 13.32 1.40
C ARG A 255 -3.77 11.94 0.89
N ALA A 256 -3.48 10.99 1.79
CA ALA A 256 -3.20 9.60 1.43
C ALA A 256 -4.40 8.96 0.72
N ALA A 257 -5.62 9.17 1.23
CA ALA A 257 -6.85 8.70 0.58
C ALA A 257 -7.01 9.26 -0.84
N SER A 258 -6.76 10.55 -1.03
CA SER A 258 -6.79 11.21 -2.34
C SER A 258 -5.75 10.61 -3.30
N ASN A 259 -4.55 10.30 -2.80
CA ASN A 259 -3.52 9.63 -3.60
C ASN A 259 -3.93 8.21 -4.01
N LEU A 260 -4.46 7.42 -3.08
CA LEU A 260 -4.97 6.07 -3.34
C LEU A 260 -6.08 6.07 -4.39
N LEU A 261 -7.02 7.03 -4.30
CA LEU A 261 -8.07 7.24 -5.29
C LEU A 261 -7.48 7.59 -6.68
N ALA A 262 -6.54 8.54 -6.74
CA ALA A 262 -5.91 8.97 -7.99
C ALA A 262 -5.10 7.85 -8.67
N THR A 263 -4.46 6.98 -7.86
CA THR A 263 -3.69 5.82 -8.31
C THR A 263 -4.54 4.57 -8.52
N LYS A 264 -5.87 4.66 -8.33
CA LYS A 264 -6.83 3.55 -8.46
C LYS A 264 -6.52 2.36 -7.55
N ASN A 265 -5.93 2.61 -6.38
CA ASN A 265 -5.65 1.59 -5.37
C ASN A 265 -6.85 1.44 -4.42
N ASN A 266 -8.02 1.15 -4.99
CA ASN A 266 -9.30 1.27 -4.29
C ASN A 266 -9.48 0.28 -3.12
N SER A 267 -8.88 -0.91 -3.17
CA SER A 267 -8.89 -1.85 -2.04
C SER A 267 -8.16 -1.29 -0.81
N ALA A 268 -6.99 -0.67 -1.01
CA ALA A 268 -6.27 0.00 0.08
C ALA A 268 -6.98 1.28 0.53
N LEU A 269 -7.63 2.01 -0.39
CA LEU A 269 -8.48 3.15 -0.02
C LEU A 269 -9.61 2.72 0.92
N ILE A 270 -10.40 1.71 0.55
CA ILE A 270 -11.53 1.24 1.37
C ILE A 270 -11.03 0.83 2.77
N LYS A 271 -9.92 0.10 2.83
CA LYS A 271 -9.30 -0.30 4.09
C LYS A 271 -8.85 0.90 4.94
N LEU A 272 -8.22 1.91 4.33
CA LEU A 272 -7.87 3.15 5.02
C LEU A 272 -9.12 3.87 5.56
N LEU A 273 -10.19 3.96 4.77
CA LEU A 273 -11.45 4.56 5.21
C LEU A 273 -12.04 3.81 6.41
N THR A 274 -11.95 2.48 6.43
CA THR A 274 -12.41 1.64 7.55
C THR A 274 -11.55 1.87 8.79
N THR A 275 -10.23 1.87 8.67
CA THR A 275 -9.31 2.11 9.80
C THR A 275 -9.55 3.48 10.46
N PHE A 276 -9.90 4.51 9.68
CA PHE A 276 -10.11 5.87 10.15
C PHE A 276 -11.58 6.30 10.12
N GLN A 277 -12.54 5.37 10.17
CA GLN A 277 -13.96 5.65 10.01
C GLN A 277 -14.49 6.68 11.02
N HIS A 278 -13.96 6.68 12.26
CA HIS A 278 -14.39 7.57 13.33
C HIS A 278 -13.50 8.82 13.50
N ALA A 279 -12.31 8.84 12.89
CA ALA A 279 -11.33 9.89 13.08
C ALA A 279 -11.40 10.98 11.99
N VAL A 280 -11.97 10.66 10.83
CA VAL A 280 -12.02 11.56 9.67
C VAL A 280 -13.46 11.64 9.16
N ASP A 281 -13.91 12.85 8.87
CA ASP A 281 -15.18 13.07 8.18
C ASP A 281 -15.00 12.82 6.68
N TRP A 282 -15.54 11.69 6.22
CA TRP A 282 -15.36 11.22 4.85
C TRP A 282 -16.48 11.68 3.94
N ASN A 283 -16.12 12.34 2.84
CA ASN A 283 -17.06 12.62 1.75
C ASN A 283 -17.23 11.37 0.86
N PHE A 284 -17.89 10.34 1.39
CA PHE A 284 -18.12 9.07 0.68
C PHE A 284 -18.82 9.29 -0.68
N ALA A 285 -19.71 10.28 -0.76
CA ALA A 285 -20.38 10.68 -1.99
C ALA A 285 -19.37 11.05 -3.10
N ALA A 286 -18.42 11.93 -2.81
CA ALA A 286 -17.40 12.32 -3.78
C ALA A 286 -16.50 11.13 -4.18
N ILE A 287 -16.17 10.26 -3.22
CA ILE A 287 -15.34 9.07 -3.47
C ILE A 287 -16.07 8.09 -4.41
N VAL A 288 -17.34 7.79 -4.15
CA VAL A 288 -18.17 6.92 -5.00
C VAL A 288 -18.26 7.47 -6.42
N LYS A 289 -18.53 8.77 -6.58
CA LYS A 289 -18.56 9.43 -7.89
C LYS A 289 -17.22 9.32 -8.62
N SER A 290 -16.11 9.51 -7.91
CA SER A 290 -14.77 9.35 -8.49
C SER A 290 -14.48 7.92 -8.92
N MET A 291 -14.88 6.91 -8.14
CA MET A 291 -14.74 5.49 -8.50
C MET A 291 -15.58 5.15 -9.74
N ALA A 292 -16.84 5.60 -9.78
CA ALA A 292 -17.75 5.46 -10.91
C ALA A 292 -17.21 6.12 -12.19
N ALA A 293 -16.74 7.38 -12.10
CA ALA A 293 -16.10 8.08 -13.21
C ALA A 293 -14.87 7.34 -13.74
N SER A 294 -14.15 6.62 -12.87
CA SER A 294 -13.02 5.78 -13.25
C SER A 294 -13.40 4.37 -13.79
N LYS A 295 -14.71 4.08 -13.82
CA LYS A 295 -15.35 2.80 -14.18
C LYS A 295 -14.98 1.61 -13.29
N ASP A 296 -14.59 1.87 -12.04
CA ASP A 296 -14.35 0.81 -11.04
C ASP A 296 -15.62 0.56 -10.20
N TRP A 297 -16.63 0.00 -10.87
CA TRP A 297 -17.94 -0.28 -10.28
C TRP A 297 -17.87 -1.28 -9.12
N ALA A 298 -16.97 -2.26 -9.20
CA ALA A 298 -16.80 -3.27 -8.16
C ALA A 298 -16.26 -2.66 -6.86
N SER A 299 -15.29 -1.77 -6.96
CA SER A 299 -14.78 -1.05 -5.78
C SER A 299 -15.81 -0.06 -5.22
N ALA A 300 -16.54 0.65 -6.09
CA ALA A 300 -17.61 1.54 -5.65
C ALA A 300 -18.70 0.78 -4.88
N GLU A 301 -19.13 -0.39 -5.40
CA GLU A 301 -20.09 -1.25 -4.71
C GLU A 301 -19.53 -1.77 -3.38
N LEU A 302 -18.28 -2.21 -3.34
CA LEU A 302 -17.64 -2.67 -2.10
C LEU A 302 -17.60 -1.57 -1.03
N LEU A 303 -17.28 -0.33 -1.43
CA LEU A 303 -17.31 0.82 -0.53
C LEU A 303 -18.73 1.03 0.02
N ILE A 304 -19.75 1.03 -0.85
CA ILE A 304 -21.15 1.17 -0.42
C ILE A 304 -21.52 0.08 0.58
N ARG A 305 -21.21 -1.19 0.29
CA ARG A 305 -21.49 -2.31 1.21
C ARG A 305 -20.77 -2.18 2.56
N THR A 306 -19.64 -1.49 2.58
CA THR A 306 -18.83 -1.32 3.80
C THR A 306 -19.37 -0.19 4.69
N PHE A 307 -19.90 0.89 4.10
CA PHE A 307 -20.26 2.11 4.83
C PHE A 307 -21.75 2.48 4.81
N GLU A 308 -22.55 1.87 3.92
CA GLU A 308 -24.00 2.05 3.88
C GLU A 308 -24.66 1.00 4.77
N THR A 309 -25.42 1.45 5.78
CA THR A 309 -26.15 0.58 6.71
C THR A 309 -27.47 0.13 6.09
N ASP A 310 -27.85 -1.15 6.30
CA ASP A 310 -29.07 -1.74 5.74
C ASP A 310 -30.39 -1.08 6.21
N GLU A 311 -30.38 -0.40 7.38
CA GLU A 311 -31.58 0.20 7.99
C GLU A 311 -31.82 1.67 7.58
N GLY A 312 -30.98 2.24 6.71
CA GLY A 312 -30.98 3.67 6.37
C GLY A 312 -31.50 4.03 4.97
N ASP A 313 -31.61 5.34 4.73
CA ASP A 313 -31.76 5.88 3.38
C ASP A 313 -30.51 5.49 2.56
N LYS A 314 -30.71 4.71 1.50
CA LYS A 314 -29.67 4.13 0.62
C LYS A 314 -29.01 5.20 -0.25
N LYS A 315 -28.47 6.24 0.37
CA LYS A 315 -27.99 7.46 -0.26
C LYS A 315 -26.79 7.21 -1.19
N LEU A 316 -25.86 6.35 -0.80
CA LEU A 316 -24.69 6.03 -1.62
C LEU A 316 -25.06 5.10 -2.78
N SER A 317 -25.93 4.11 -2.55
CA SER A 317 -26.49 3.28 -3.62
C SER A 317 -27.25 4.12 -4.65
N LYS A 318 -28.11 5.04 -4.20
CA LYS A 318 -28.85 5.97 -5.07
C LYS A 318 -27.89 6.81 -5.92
N MET A 319 -26.86 7.35 -5.30
CA MET A 319 -25.84 8.14 -5.97
C MET A 319 -25.07 7.36 -7.04
N LEU A 320 -24.69 6.10 -6.76
CA LEU A 320 -24.00 5.27 -7.73
C LEU A 320 -24.85 4.99 -8.97
N VAL A 321 -26.14 4.71 -8.78
CA VAL A 321 -27.10 4.51 -9.87
C VAL A 321 -27.30 5.79 -10.68
N GLU A 322 -27.43 6.95 -10.04
CA GLU A 322 -27.52 8.25 -10.72
C GLU A 322 -26.29 8.55 -11.58
N GLU A 323 -25.10 8.25 -11.06
CA GLU A 323 -23.84 8.42 -11.81
C GLU A 323 -23.77 7.47 -13.01
N ALA A 324 -24.17 6.20 -12.85
CA ALA A 324 -24.23 5.23 -13.94
C ALA A 324 -25.21 5.65 -15.06
N ILE A 325 -26.36 6.24 -14.70
CA ILE A 325 -27.31 6.83 -15.65
C ILE A 325 -26.68 8.03 -16.37
N THR A 326 -25.99 8.91 -15.62
CA THR A 326 -25.37 10.13 -16.15
C THR A 326 -24.26 9.82 -17.14
N MET A 327 -23.47 8.78 -16.90
CA MET A 327 -22.42 8.31 -17.80
C MET A 327 -22.96 7.59 -19.07
N HIS A 328 -24.27 7.60 -19.28
CA HIS A 328 -24.97 6.88 -20.35
C HIS A 328 -24.67 5.38 -20.41
N GLU A 329 -24.21 4.80 -19.30
CA GLU A 329 -24.05 3.35 -19.19
C GLU A 329 -25.41 2.65 -19.09
N PHE A 330 -26.50 3.43 -18.92
CA PHE A 330 -27.89 2.97 -18.98
C PHE A 330 -28.77 3.87 -19.85
N LYS A 331 -29.69 3.22 -20.57
CA LYS A 331 -30.88 3.88 -21.13
C LYS A 331 -32.01 3.76 -20.11
N ARG A 332 -32.53 4.88 -19.60
CA ARG A 332 -33.67 4.92 -18.65
C ARG A 332 -34.90 4.14 -19.12
N GLN A 333 -35.04 3.91 -20.43
CA GLN A 333 -36.15 3.14 -21.01
C GLN A 333 -36.10 1.63 -20.69
N GLU A 334 -34.96 1.07 -20.28
CA GLU A 334 -34.83 -0.38 -20.02
C GLU A 334 -35.31 -0.80 -18.62
N PHE A 335 -35.53 0.15 -17.70
CA PHE A 335 -35.91 -0.13 -16.31
C PHE A 335 -36.97 0.88 -15.83
N PRO A 336 -38.27 0.60 -16.04
CA PRO A 336 -39.35 1.53 -15.69
C PRO A 336 -39.56 1.69 -14.17
N ASP A 337 -39.08 0.74 -13.36
CA ASP A 337 -39.15 0.78 -11.90
C ASP A 337 -37.76 1.09 -11.31
N ILE A 338 -37.52 2.37 -11.05
CA ILE A 338 -36.27 2.90 -10.51
C ILE A 338 -36.01 2.38 -9.08
N ASP A 339 -37.04 2.07 -8.29
CA ASP A 339 -36.88 1.58 -6.92
C ASP A 339 -36.32 0.15 -6.90
N THR A 340 -36.64 -0.66 -7.91
CA THR A 340 -35.99 -1.98 -8.07
C THR A 340 -34.52 -1.90 -8.48
N MET A 341 -34.08 -0.82 -9.17
CA MET A 341 -32.67 -0.57 -9.46
C MET A 341 -31.87 -0.17 -8.21
N TYR A 342 -32.48 0.55 -7.28
CA TYR A 342 -31.84 0.95 -6.01
C TYR A 342 -31.74 -0.19 -4.98
N ASN A 343 -32.29 -1.37 -5.29
CA ASN A 343 -32.08 -2.56 -4.48
C ASN A 343 -30.81 -3.31 -4.90
N ARG A 344 -30.20 -4.03 -3.96
CA ARG A 344 -28.97 -4.82 -4.13
C ARG A 344 -28.99 -5.71 -5.37
N TYR A 345 -30.15 -6.24 -5.73
CA TYR A 345 -30.34 -7.06 -6.92
C TYR A 345 -30.19 -6.27 -8.23
N GLY A 346 -30.62 -5.00 -8.27
CA GLY A 346 -30.41 -4.09 -9.39
C GLY A 346 -28.93 -3.77 -9.61
N LEU A 347 -28.20 -3.46 -8.53
CA LEU A 347 -26.74 -3.25 -8.55
C LEU A 347 -25.96 -4.48 -9.03
N MET A 348 -26.30 -5.67 -8.54
CA MET A 348 -25.70 -6.93 -9.01
C MET A 348 -25.94 -7.16 -10.50
N LYS A 349 -27.18 -6.97 -10.99
CA LYS A 349 -27.50 -7.07 -12.42
C LYS A 349 -26.74 -6.04 -13.26
N LEU A 350 -26.51 -4.84 -12.72
CA LEU A 350 -25.74 -3.78 -13.36
C LEU A 350 -24.28 -4.20 -13.57
N ILE A 351 -23.66 -4.76 -12.53
CA ILE A 351 -22.29 -5.26 -12.58
C ILE A 351 -22.18 -6.46 -13.53
N GLU A 352 -23.12 -7.40 -13.48
CA GLU A 352 -23.14 -8.56 -14.38
C GLU A 352 -23.24 -8.14 -15.85
N LYS A 353 -24.15 -7.22 -16.19
CA LYS A 353 -24.32 -6.73 -17.58
C LYS A 353 -23.05 -6.06 -18.12
N GLN A 354 -22.37 -5.26 -17.29
CA GLN A 354 -21.08 -4.63 -17.63
C GLN A 354 -19.97 -5.66 -17.86
N ARG A 355 -19.87 -6.70 -17.02
CA ARG A 355 -18.90 -7.79 -17.21
C ARG A 355 -19.09 -8.47 -18.57
N TRP A 356 -20.33 -8.61 -19.04
CA TRP A 356 -20.62 -9.16 -20.37
C TRP A 356 -20.26 -8.22 -21.52
N GLN A 357 -20.47 -6.90 -21.38
CA GLN A 357 -20.10 -5.93 -22.42
C GLN A 357 -18.60 -5.76 -22.61
N ILE A 358 -17.78 -6.00 -21.57
CA ILE A 358 -16.31 -5.98 -21.67
C ILE A 358 -15.78 -7.30 -22.29
N ALA A 359 -16.54 -8.39 -22.22
CA ALA A 359 -16.14 -9.70 -22.72
C ALA A 359 -16.41 -9.93 -24.22
N ILE A 360 -17.16 -9.02 -24.87
CA ILE A 360 -17.44 -8.99 -26.31
C ILE A 360 -16.56 -7.92 -26.95
#